data_AF-A0A7C6ABI8-F1
#
_entry.id   AF-A0A7C6ABI8-F1
#
_cell.length_a   1.000
_cell.length_b   1.000
_cell.length_c   1.000
_cell.angle_alpha   90.00
_cell.angle_beta   90.00
_cell.angle_gamma   90.00
#
_symmetry.space_group_name_H-M   'P 1'
#
loop_
_entity.id
_entity.type
_entity.pdbx_description
1 polymer ?
#
loop_
_entity_poly.entity_id
_entity_poly.type
_entity_poly.pdbx_seq_one_letter_code
_entity_poly.pdbx_strand_id
1 'polypeptide(L)'
;MPEQMAFARKASGLVRGLSFIDAFGVGFMNQGLTPSMWVMISLGLGVYTGGNLIIATLLSALLCGIGFSLVWGILGGSMPRSGGEYIYNSRILHPLIGIAESFGNAFVWIMWIYVLAPYTVDPGLTMLFQFLGRPDISEAL
;
A
#
# COMPACT_ATOMS: atom_id res chain seq x y z
N MET A 1 -26.73 17.53 41.35
CA MET A 1 -25.29 17.79 41.12
C MET A 1 -24.81 16.77 40.11
N PRO A 2 -24.29 17.19 38.94
CA PRO A 2 -23.97 16.28 37.85
C PRO A 2 -22.60 15.63 38.08
N GLU A 3 -22.58 14.37 38.48
CA GLU A 3 -21.37 13.55 38.50
C GLU A 3 -21.02 13.13 37.08
N GLN A 4 -20.02 13.84 36.53
CA GLN A 4 -18.96 13.30 35.68
C GLN A 4 -19.40 12.36 34.54
N MET A 5 -19.74 12.97 33.40
CA MET A 5 -19.30 12.42 32.12
C MET A 5 -17.77 12.43 32.09
N ALA A 6 -17.17 11.42 32.72
CA ALA A 6 -15.73 11.20 32.76
C ALA A 6 -15.25 10.79 31.34
N PHE A 7 -14.95 11.82 30.55
CA PHE A 7 -13.99 11.78 29.46
C PHE A 7 -14.19 10.70 28.38
N ALA A 8 -15.39 10.60 27.83
CA ALA A 8 -15.50 10.21 26.42
C ALA A 8 -14.95 11.37 25.58
N ARG A 9 -13.67 11.32 25.19
CA ARG A 9 -13.14 12.25 24.18
C ARG A 9 -13.97 12.00 22.92
N LYS A 10 -14.86 12.95 22.57
CA LYS A 10 -15.48 13.02 21.24
C LYS A 10 -14.34 12.83 20.23
N ALA A 11 -14.28 11.67 19.58
CA ALA A 11 -13.42 11.50 18.42
C ALA A 11 -13.87 12.58 17.42
N SER A 12 -12.97 13.54 17.24
CA SER A 12 -13.26 14.85 16.67
C SER A 12 -13.78 14.69 15.23
N GLY A 13 -15.04 15.04 15.03
CA GLY A 13 -15.47 15.85 13.88
C GLY A 13 -15.43 15.26 12.47
N LEU A 14 -15.00 14.01 12.23
CA LEU A 14 -15.11 13.42 10.90
C LEU A 14 -16.51 12.82 10.72
N VAL A 15 -17.45 13.70 10.39
CA VAL A 15 -18.81 13.34 10.00
C VAL A 15 -18.72 12.61 8.66
N ARG A 16 -18.97 11.29 8.71
CA ARG A 16 -18.95 10.27 7.64
C ARG A 16 -17.63 9.54 7.48
N GLY A 17 -17.65 8.24 7.76
CA GLY A 17 -16.67 7.32 7.19
C GLY A 17 -16.68 7.47 5.67
N LEU A 18 -15.50 7.37 5.04
CA LEU A 18 -15.37 7.42 3.58
C LEU A 18 -16.47 6.56 2.93
N SER A 19 -17.13 7.09 1.90
CA SER A 19 -18.05 6.28 1.10
C SER A 19 -17.30 5.08 0.53
N PHE A 20 -18.00 3.99 0.20
CA PHE A 20 -17.37 2.81 -0.39
C PHE A 20 -16.51 3.17 -1.62
N ILE A 21 -16.99 4.09 -2.46
CA ILE A 21 -16.27 4.58 -3.63
C ILE A 21 -15.05 5.41 -3.25
N ASP A 22 -15.16 6.25 -2.22
CA ASP A 22 -14.01 7.03 -1.74
C ASP A 22 -12.95 6.08 -1.16
N ALA A 23 -13.36 5.07 -0.39
CA ALA A 23 -12.46 4.12 0.27
C ALA A 23 -11.77 3.23 -0.77
N PHE A 24 -12.52 2.80 -1.78
CA PHE A 24 -11.98 2.11 -2.94
C PHE A 24 -11.00 3.01 -3.72
N GLY A 25 -11.35 4.28 -3.93
CA GLY A 25 -10.50 5.26 -4.61
C GLY A 25 -9.16 5.45 -3.89
N VAL A 26 -9.18 5.65 -2.57
CA VAL A 26 -7.94 5.75 -1.77
C VAL A 26 -7.13 4.46 -1.80
N GLY A 27 -7.79 3.31 -1.70
CA GLY A 27 -7.11 2.01 -1.80
C GLY A 27 -6.49 1.75 -3.18
N PHE A 28 -7.20 2.11 -4.25
CA PHE A 28 -6.74 1.94 -5.62
C PHE A 28 -5.59 2.89 -5.96
N MET A 29 -5.64 4.14 -5.48
CA MET A 29 -4.51 5.08 -5.62
C MET A 29 -3.25 4.56 -4.91
N ASN A 30 -3.39 3.92 -3.76
CA ASN A 30 -2.25 3.42 -2.99
C ASN A 30 -1.58 2.19 -3.63
N GLN A 31 -2.29 1.40 -4.45
CA GLN A 31 -1.74 0.20 -5.08
C GLN A 31 -0.60 0.47 -6.06
N GLY A 32 -0.50 1.66 -6.64
CA GLY A 32 0.61 2.01 -7.52
C GLY A 32 0.82 1.01 -8.67
N LEU A 33 -0.13 0.96 -9.62
CA LEU A 33 -0.08 0.00 -10.74
C LEU A 33 1.20 0.14 -11.59
N THR A 34 1.66 1.37 -11.80
CA THR A 34 2.84 1.66 -12.62
C THR A 34 4.14 1.09 -12.05
N PRO A 35 4.53 1.37 -10.79
CA PRO A 35 5.75 0.80 -10.20
C PRO A 35 5.68 -0.73 -10.07
N SER A 36 4.49 -1.29 -9.79
CA SER A 36 4.33 -2.75 -9.72
C SER A 36 4.52 -3.44 -11.08
N MET A 37 4.00 -2.87 -12.17
CA MET A 37 4.25 -3.37 -13.52
C MET A 37 5.72 -3.23 -13.94
N TRP A 38 6.36 -2.10 -13.62
CA TRP A 38 7.78 -1.90 -13.89
C TRP A 38 8.66 -2.93 -13.18
N VAL A 39 8.43 -3.15 -11.89
CA VAL A 39 9.16 -4.17 -11.11
C VAL A 39 8.96 -5.56 -11.70
N MET A 40 7.73 -5.93 -12.07
CA MET A 40 7.44 -7.24 -12.67
C MET A 40 8.16 -7.46 -14.00
N ILE A 41 8.31 -6.42 -14.83
CA ILE A 41 9.00 -6.53 -16.12
C ILE A 41 10.51 -6.47 -15.91
N SER A 42 11.02 -5.50 -15.16
CA SER A 42 12.46 -5.29 -14.99
C SER A 42 13.13 -6.37 -14.16
N LEU A 43 12.55 -6.73 -13.00
CA LEU A 43 13.10 -7.80 -12.15
C LEU A 43 12.64 -9.19 -12.59
N GLY A 44 11.38 -9.34 -13.02
CA GLY A 44 10.85 -10.63 -13.45
C GLY A 44 11.50 -11.16 -14.72
N LEU A 45 11.71 -10.32 -15.74
CA LEU A 45 12.39 -10.73 -16.97
C LEU A 45 13.91 -10.72 -16.83
N GLY A 46 14.47 -9.80 -16.02
CA GLY A 46 15.91 -9.63 -15.86
C GLY A 46 16.58 -10.68 -14.96
N VAL A 47 15.94 -11.07 -13.85
CA VAL A 47 16.52 -12.00 -12.86
C VAL A 47 16.02 -13.43 -13.05
N TYR A 48 14.78 -13.60 -13.51
CA TYR A 48 14.13 -14.92 -13.67
C TYR A 48 13.89 -15.26 -15.14
N THR A 49 14.99 -15.42 -15.89
CA THR A 49 15.00 -15.66 -17.35
C THR A 49 14.28 -16.94 -17.80
N GLY A 50 14.00 -17.88 -16.89
CA GLY A 50 13.22 -19.11 -17.15
C GLY A 50 11.82 -19.12 -16.55
N GLY A 51 11.38 -18.04 -15.90
CA GLY A 51 10.10 -17.96 -15.21
C GLY A 51 8.95 -17.66 -16.16
N ASN A 52 7.81 -18.34 -16.01
CA ASN A 52 6.59 -17.97 -16.70
C ASN A 52 5.89 -16.82 -15.94
N LEU A 53 6.06 -15.59 -16.43
CA LEU A 53 5.46 -14.39 -15.84
C LEU A 53 3.93 -14.44 -15.79
N ILE A 54 3.28 -15.14 -16.73
CA ILE A 54 1.82 -15.25 -16.77
C ILE A 54 1.32 -16.05 -15.56
N ILE A 55 1.95 -17.19 -15.29
CA ILE A 55 1.61 -18.04 -14.14
C ILE A 55 1.89 -17.30 -12.84
N ALA A 56 3.04 -16.61 -12.74
CA ALA A 56 3.38 -15.81 -11.57
C ALA A 56 2.33 -14.70 -11.32
N THR A 57 1.92 -13.98 -12.36
CA THR A 57 0.91 -12.92 -12.26
C THR A 57 -0.45 -13.47 -11.83
N LEU A 58 -0.89 -14.59 -12.38
CA LEU A 58 -2.16 -15.23 -12.01
C LEU A 58 -2.16 -15.70 -10.55
N LEU A 59 -1.06 -16.30 -10.10
CA LEU A 59 -0.90 -16.70 -8.69
C LEU A 59 -0.90 -15.48 -7.77
N SER A 60 -0.16 -14.43 -8.10
CA SER A 60 -0.15 -13.19 -7.32
C SER A 60 -1.53 -12.52 -7.27
N ALA A 61 -2.26 -12.48 -8.38
CA ALA A 61 -3.61 -11.93 -8.41
C ALA A 61 -4.58 -12.71 -7.52
N LEU A 62 -4.49 -14.05 -7.50
CA LEU A 62 -5.35 -14.89 -6.69
C LEU A 62 -5.01 -14.79 -5.19
N LEU A 63 -3.75 -15.00 -4.83
CA LEU A 63 -3.29 -15.06 -3.44
C LEU A 63 -3.26 -13.67 -2.78
N CYS A 64 -2.63 -12.71 -3.43
CA CYS A 64 -2.45 -11.36 -2.87
C CYS A 64 -3.63 -10.44 -3.23
N GLY A 65 -4.12 -10.49 -4.46
CA GLY A 65 -5.21 -9.61 -4.89
C GLY A 65 -6.53 -9.92 -4.18
N ILE A 66 -6.93 -11.18 -4.11
CA ILE A 66 -8.20 -11.59 -3.49
C ILE A 66 -8.00 -12.01 -2.03
N GLY A 67 -7.06 -12.92 -1.76
CA GLY A 67 -6.87 -13.50 -0.43
C GLY A 67 -6.52 -12.45 0.64
N PHE A 68 -5.45 -11.68 0.39
CA PHE A 68 -5.00 -10.67 1.35
C PHE A 68 -6.04 -9.55 1.52
N SER A 69 -6.56 -9.00 0.43
CA SER A 69 -7.58 -7.94 0.47
C SER A 69 -8.84 -8.34 1.24
N LEU A 70 -9.28 -9.60 1.13
CA LEU A 70 -10.43 -10.11 1.87
C LEU A 70 -10.16 -10.17 3.38
N VAL A 71 -9.00 -10.70 3.78
CA VAL A 71 -8.62 -10.81 5.20
C VAL A 71 -8.55 -9.42 5.84
N TRP A 72 -7.90 -8.47 5.17
CA TRP A 72 -7.81 -7.09 5.65
C TRP A 72 -9.16 -6.36 5.64
N GLY A 73 -10.02 -6.65 4.66
CA GLY A 73 -11.40 -6.16 4.64
C GLY A 73 -12.21 -6.65 5.86
N ILE A 74 -12.10 -7.94 6.20
CA ILE A 74 -12.78 -8.53 7.35
C ILE A 74 -12.24 -7.98 8.68
N LEU A 75 -10.91 -7.84 8.80
CA LEU A 75 -10.28 -7.22 9.98
C LEU A 75 -10.66 -5.74 10.12
N GLY A 76 -10.70 -5.01 9.01
CA GLY A 76 -11.17 -3.62 8.93
C GLY A 76 -12.62 -3.46 9.39
N GLY A 77 -13.51 -4.36 8.94
CA GLY A 77 -14.92 -4.34 9.32
C GLY A 77 -15.18 -4.77 10.78
N SER A 78 -14.47 -5.80 11.26
CA SER A 78 -14.64 -6.32 12.62
C SER A 78 -14.06 -5.40 13.70
N MET A 79 -13.09 -4.55 13.35
CA MET A 79 -12.42 -3.65 14.29
C MET A 79 -12.26 -2.23 13.70
N PRO A 80 -13.34 -1.41 13.65
CA PRO A 80 -13.36 -0.11 12.99
C PRO A 80 -12.72 0.98 13.86
N ARG A 81 -11.40 0.89 14.05
CA ARG A 81 -10.60 1.83 14.85
C ARG A 81 -9.38 2.27 14.07
N SER A 82 -9.05 3.56 14.17
CA SER A 82 -7.89 4.14 13.48
C SER A 82 -6.60 3.64 14.13
N GLY A 83 -5.81 2.87 13.37
CA GLY A 83 -4.55 2.26 13.82
C GLY A 83 -4.19 0.95 13.12
N GLY A 84 -5.03 0.45 12.19
CA GLY A 84 -4.65 -0.55 11.19
C GLY A 84 -4.02 -1.82 11.77
N GLU A 85 -2.86 -2.18 11.22
CA GLU A 85 -2.11 -3.40 11.52
C GLU A 85 -1.74 -3.55 13.01
N TYR A 86 -1.30 -2.46 13.66
CA TYR A 86 -0.96 -2.43 15.09
C TYR A 86 -2.10 -2.98 15.94
N ILE A 87 -3.30 -2.54 15.58
CA ILE A 87 -4.54 -2.77 16.28
C ILE A 87 -4.95 -4.24 16.12
N TYR A 88 -4.85 -4.81 14.93
CA TYR A 88 -5.20 -6.22 14.69
C TYR A 88 -4.20 -7.15 15.37
N ASN A 89 -2.90 -6.88 15.19
CA ASN A 89 -1.81 -7.71 15.70
C ASN A 89 -1.73 -7.68 17.23
N SER A 90 -1.95 -6.52 17.86
CA SER A 90 -1.97 -6.40 19.33
C SER A 90 -3.13 -7.13 20.00
N ARG A 91 -4.26 -7.33 19.30
CA ARG A 91 -5.44 -8.04 19.84
C ARG A 91 -5.49 -9.53 19.53
N ILE A 92 -4.89 -9.97 18.42
CA ILE A 92 -4.90 -11.37 18.01
C ILE A 92 -3.70 -12.13 18.59
N LEU A 93 -2.51 -11.53 18.57
CA LEU A 93 -1.27 -12.22 18.94
C LEU A 93 -0.77 -11.77 20.30
N HIS A 94 -0.22 -10.56 20.38
CA HIS A 94 0.31 -9.98 21.61
C HIS A 94 0.65 -8.50 21.37
N PRO A 95 0.50 -7.59 22.35
CA PRO A 95 0.85 -6.18 22.20
C PRO A 95 2.29 -5.94 21.72
N LEU A 96 3.24 -6.76 22.19
CA LEU A 96 4.65 -6.64 21.78
C LEU A 96 4.86 -6.91 20.28
N ILE A 97 4.12 -7.87 19.71
CA ILE A 97 4.21 -8.21 18.29
C ILE A 97 3.59 -7.08 17.46
N GLY A 98 2.48 -6.50 17.93
CA GLY A 98 1.90 -5.31 17.30
C GLY A 98 2.87 -4.14 17.25
N ILE A 99 3.58 -3.85 18.35
CA ILE A 99 4.60 -2.80 18.37
C ILE A 99 5.74 -3.13 17.39
N ALA A 100 6.30 -4.33 17.46
CA ALA A 100 7.41 -4.74 16.61
C ALA A 100 7.06 -4.63 15.11
N GLU A 101 5.86 -5.05 14.74
CA GLU A 101 5.38 -4.99 13.36
C GLU A 101 5.14 -3.55 12.88
N SER A 102 4.56 -2.68 13.71
CA SER A 102 4.39 -1.26 13.34
C SER A 102 5.72 -0.51 13.19
N PHE A 103 6.73 -0.84 14.01
CA PHE A 103 8.09 -0.31 13.82
C PHE A 103 8.74 -0.87 12.56
N GLY A 104 8.54 -2.16 12.28
CA GLY A 104 8.99 -2.79 11.03
C GLY A 104 8.38 -2.12 9.81
N ASN A 105 7.08 -1.85 9.83
CA ASN A 105 6.40 -1.17 8.73
C ASN A 105 6.91 0.27 8.55
N ALA A 106 7.11 1.02 9.63
CA ALA A 106 7.70 2.36 9.55
C ALA A 106 9.08 2.36 8.88
N PHE A 107 9.92 1.37 9.16
CA PHE A 107 11.20 1.20 8.49
C PHE A 107 11.05 0.86 7.00
N VAL A 108 10.11 -0.03 6.67
CA VAL A 108 9.78 -0.38 5.28
C VAL A 108 9.30 0.86 4.51
N TRP A 109 8.48 1.72 5.12
CA TRP A 109 8.03 2.97 4.51
C TRP A 109 9.19 3.93 4.18
N ILE A 110 10.18 4.05 5.07
CA ILE A 110 11.38 4.87 4.81
C ILE A 110 12.18 4.31 3.64
N MET A 111 12.37 2.99 3.62
CA MET A 111 13.01 2.32 2.47
C MET A 111 12.20 2.50 1.20
N TRP A 112 10.87 2.52 1.30
CA TRP A 112 10.02 2.71 0.13
C TRP A 112 10.17 4.12 -0.46
N ILE A 113 10.26 5.14 0.39
CA ILE A 113 10.53 6.52 -0.06
C ILE A 113 11.87 6.59 -0.81
N TYR A 114 12.91 5.91 -0.30
CA TYR A 114 14.21 5.87 -0.94
C TYR A 114 14.17 5.24 -2.35
N VAL A 115 13.34 4.22 -2.57
CA VAL A 115 13.24 3.57 -3.90
C VAL A 115 12.22 4.27 -4.81
N LEU A 116 11.16 4.88 -4.27
CA LEU A 116 10.16 5.61 -5.07
C LEU A 116 10.69 6.96 -5.58
N ALA A 117 11.60 7.60 -4.85
CA ALA A 117 12.24 8.84 -5.27
C ALA A 117 12.95 8.72 -6.64
N PRO A 118 13.86 7.75 -6.87
CA PRO A 118 14.47 7.55 -8.18
C PRO A 118 13.46 7.05 -9.22
N TYR A 119 12.44 6.26 -8.83
CA TYR A 119 11.38 5.83 -9.76
C TYR A 119 10.53 6.96 -10.34
N THR A 120 10.50 8.11 -9.67
CA THR A 120 9.86 9.31 -10.22
C THR A 120 10.63 9.82 -11.45
N VAL A 121 11.95 9.70 -11.45
CA VAL A 121 12.83 10.09 -12.57
C VAL A 121 12.86 8.98 -13.63
N ASP A 122 13.17 7.75 -13.22
CA ASP A 122 13.22 6.60 -14.11
C ASP A 122 12.51 5.40 -13.46
N PRO A 123 11.33 4.96 -13.94
CA PRO A 123 10.76 5.16 -15.27
C PRO A 123 9.78 6.34 -15.43
N GLY A 124 9.46 7.09 -14.37
CA GLY A 124 8.33 8.04 -14.38
C GLY A 124 8.45 9.15 -15.43
N LEU A 125 9.54 9.92 -15.40
CA LEU A 125 9.79 11.02 -16.34
C LEU A 125 10.28 10.50 -17.70
N THR A 126 11.11 9.46 -17.72
CA THR A 126 11.62 8.85 -18.97
C THR A 126 10.47 8.33 -19.85
N MET A 127 9.50 7.60 -19.30
CA MET A 127 8.32 7.15 -20.06
C MET A 127 7.48 8.33 -20.58
N LEU A 128 7.31 9.39 -19.79
CA LEU A 128 6.53 10.57 -20.21
C LEU A 128 7.19 11.27 -21.40
N PHE A 129 8.51 11.48 -21.37
CA PHE A 129 9.23 12.12 -22.48
C PHE A 129 9.29 11.25 -23.74
N GLN A 130 9.32 9.92 -23.59
CA GLN A 130 9.16 8.98 -24.71
C GLN A 130 7.77 9.12 -25.36
N PHE A 131 6.69 9.19 -24.58
CA PHE A 131 5.34 9.39 -25.13
C PHE A 131 5.13 10.79 -25.73
N LEU A 132 5.83 11.81 -25.23
CA LEU A 132 5.79 13.17 -25.77
C LEU A 132 6.61 13.35 -27.07
N GLY A 133 7.28 12.28 -27.55
CA GLY A 133 8.10 12.31 -28.76
C GLY A 133 9.41 13.07 -28.60
N ARG A 134 9.92 13.23 -27.37
CA ARG A 134 11.22 13.85 -27.05
C ARG A 134 12.19 12.83 -26.45
N PRO A 135 12.70 11.89 -27.26
CA PRO A 135 13.63 10.86 -26.79
C PRO A 135 14.99 11.45 -26.35
N ASP A 136 15.36 12.61 -26.91
CA ASP A 136 16.58 13.37 -26.58
C ASP A 136 16.66 13.78 -25.10
N ILE A 137 15.53 14.13 -24.49
CA ILE A 137 15.44 14.48 -23.07
C ILE A 137 15.34 13.21 -22.21
N SER A 138 14.77 12.12 -22.74
CA SER A 138 14.66 10.84 -22.04
C SER A 138 16.01 10.13 -21.88
N GLU A 139 16.97 10.32 -22.79
CA GLU A 139 18.31 9.71 -22.69
C GLU A 139 19.28 10.51 -21.80
N ALA A 140 18.94 11.77 -21.51
CA ALA A 140 19.75 12.67 -20.68
C ALA A 140 19.37 12.62 -19.17
N LEU A 141 18.27 11.95 -18.83
CA LEU A 141 17.76 11.72 -17.47
C LEU A 141 18.10 10.31 -17.00
#